data_AF-A0A819QJU6-F1
#
_entry.id   AF-A0A819QJU6-F1
#
_cell.length_a   1.000
_cell.length_b   1.000
_cell.length_c   1.000
_cell.angle_alpha   90.00
_cell.angle_beta   90.00
_cell.angle_gamma   90.00
#
_symmetry.space_group_name_H-M   'P 1'
#
loop_
_entity.id
_entity.type
_entity.pdbx_description
1 polymer ?
#
loop_
_entity_poly.entity_id
_entity_poly.type
_entity_poly.pdbx_seq_one_letter_code
_entity_poly.pdbx_strand_id
1 'polypeptide(L)'
;MTMIMYRNFNNYEQCTSVLQRLSNVEYLTLLLAIDQDGIRPSHFIDGSILEKKILQYMPRLCQFNYHIRSILKNTFHITINRIRQSFLKHEQPFDCVLDHFKNKYGQCQIYSLPFIGSRLDFISNRFPLFDIKNTFSNVTILLLFDDVKPFESIFFERVARALSRLRTLEIINQLEQKEKTTTQKTNIDFPHLAVLILYDIHIDYAEEFLCQIHLPALIELAINKDILLKIISQNQQQARHNCSKVARLLTSKSSHQSVDTIRKFFPQADYCE
;
A
#
# COMPACT_ATOMS: atom_id res chain seq x y z
N MET A 1 21.96 -21.23 3.85
CA MET A 1 21.45 -20.71 2.55
C MET A 1 20.35 -19.69 2.80
N THR A 2 20.46 -18.48 2.22
CA THR A 2 19.48 -17.39 2.36
C THR A 2 18.53 -17.36 1.17
N MET A 3 17.22 -17.29 1.44
CA MET A 3 16.20 -17.27 0.41
C MET A 3 15.19 -16.13 0.65
N ILE A 4 14.83 -15.43 -0.42
CA ILE A 4 13.70 -14.49 -0.45
C ILE A 4 12.65 -15.05 -1.39
N MET A 5 11.42 -15.24 -0.90
CA MET A 5 10.31 -15.75 -1.68
C MET A 5 9.18 -14.74 -1.74
N TYR A 6 8.81 -14.35 -2.96
CA TYR A 6 7.62 -13.56 -3.27
C TYR A 6 6.61 -14.43 -4.00
N ARG A 7 5.44 -14.67 -3.42
CA ARG A 7 4.40 -15.48 -4.07
C ARG A 7 3.00 -14.97 -3.76
N ASN A 8 2.17 -14.98 -4.79
CA ASN A 8 0.72 -14.89 -4.68
C ASN A 8 0.15 -16.29 -4.86
N PHE A 9 -0.70 -16.74 -3.93
CA PHE A 9 -1.40 -18.00 -4.04
C PHE A 9 -2.90 -17.76 -4.00
N ASN A 10 -3.62 -18.41 -4.90
CA ASN A 10 -5.09 -18.44 -4.89
C ASN A 10 -5.63 -19.57 -4.01
N ASN A 11 -4.74 -20.42 -3.49
CA ASN A 11 -5.09 -21.56 -2.65
C ASN A 11 -4.06 -21.78 -1.52
N TYR A 12 -4.56 -21.83 -0.29
CA TYR A 12 -3.81 -22.10 0.93
C TYR A 12 -3.06 -23.46 0.93
N GLU A 13 -3.66 -24.52 0.41
CA GLU A 13 -3.02 -25.86 0.39
C GLU A 13 -1.80 -25.89 -0.53
N GLN A 14 -1.86 -25.18 -1.65
CA GLN A 14 -0.72 -25.01 -2.54
C GLN A 14 0.41 -24.26 -1.84
N CYS A 15 0.09 -23.15 -1.16
CA CYS A 15 1.06 -22.38 -0.40
C CYS A 15 1.79 -23.24 0.64
N THR A 16 1.05 -23.95 1.49
CA THR A 16 1.64 -24.77 2.56
C THR A 16 2.53 -25.89 2.00
N SER A 17 2.08 -26.60 0.96
CA SER A 17 2.87 -27.68 0.34
C SER A 17 4.19 -27.20 -0.29
N VAL A 18 4.23 -25.99 -0.86
CA VAL A 18 5.46 -25.41 -1.41
C VAL A 18 6.42 -25.03 -0.28
N LEU A 19 5.91 -24.37 0.77
CA LEU A 19 6.73 -23.94 1.89
C LEU A 19 7.33 -25.14 2.64
N GLN A 20 6.56 -26.22 2.84
CA GLN A 20 7.06 -27.45 3.48
C GLN A 20 8.26 -28.09 2.76
N ARG A 21 8.45 -27.84 1.46
CA ARG A 21 9.59 -28.36 0.70
C ARG A 21 10.89 -27.61 0.95
N LEU A 22 10.84 -26.48 1.66
CA LEU A 22 12.01 -25.64 1.99
C LEU A 22 12.74 -26.12 3.25
N SER A 23 12.75 -27.42 3.52
CA SER A 23 13.24 -28.00 4.79
C SER A 23 14.72 -27.75 5.10
N ASN A 24 15.53 -27.44 4.08
CA ASN A 24 16.95 -27.17 4.20
C ASN A 24 17.30 -25.66 4.27
N VAL A 25 16.31 -24.77 4.24
CA VAL A 25 16.55 -23.33 4.30
C VAL A 25 16.86 -22.91 5.74
N GLU A 26 17.92 -22.11 5.89
CA GLU A 26 18.36 -21.60 7.20
C GLU A 26 17.88 -20.17 7.45
N TYR A 27 17.74 -19.38 6.38
CA TYR A 27 17.29 -17.99 6.44
C TYR A 27 16.22 -17.76 5.37
N LEU A 28 15.00 -17.41 5.78
CA LEU A 28 13.87 -17.18 4.87
C LEU A 28 13.23 -15.82 5.12
N THR A 29 13.10 -15.04 4.05
CA THR A 29 12.17 -13.91 3.96
C THR A 29 10.98 -14.30 3.11
N LEU A 30 9.79 -14.34 3.69
CA LEU A 30 8.55 -14.72 3.03
C LEU A 30 7.63 -13.52 2.85
N LEU A 31 7.36 -13.15 1.60
CA LEU A 31 6.40 -12.11 1.26
C LEU A 31 5.26 -12.78 0.48
N LEU A 32 4.13 -12.93 1.16
CA LEU A 32 3.06 -13.85 0.77
C LEU A 32 1.73 -13.11 0.72
N ALA A 33 1.06 -13.17 -0.42
CA ALA A 33 -0.35 -12.81 -0.53
C ALA A 33 -1.19 -14.06 -0.79
N ILE A 34 -2.23 -14.26 0.01
CA ILE A 34 -3.20 -15.33 -0.13
C ILE A 34 -4.53 -14.70 -0.48
N ASP A 35 -5.02 -15.00 -1.67
CA ASP A 35 -6.40 -14.68 -2.07
C ASP A 35 -7.25 -15.93 -1.88
N GLN A 36 -8.42 -15.77 -1.26
CA GLN A 36 -9.33 -16.87 -1.03
C GLN A 36 -10.55 -16.74 -1.93
N ASP A 37 -10.60 -17.62 -2.92
CA ASP A 37 -11.77 -17.81 -3.76
C ASP A 37 -12.90 -18.45 -2.94
N GLY A 38 -13.67 -17.61 -2.23
CA GLY A 38 -15.08 -17.66 -1.86
C GLY A 38 -15.80 -18.96 -1.38
N ILE A 39 -15.17 -20.12 -1.39
CA ILE A 39 -15.81 -21.44 -1.32
C ILE A 39 -15.60 -22.11 0.05
N ARG A 40 -14.53 -21.74 0.77
CA ARG A 40 -14.21 -22.29 2.11
C ARG A 40 -14.30 -21.20 3.17
N PRO A 41 -14.62 -21.53 4.44
CA PRO A 41 -14.56 -20.56 5.53
C PRO A 41 -13.17 -19.92 5.53
N SER A 42 -13.09 -18.63 5.86
CA SER A 42 -11.89 -17.78 5.76
C SER A 42 -10.68 -18.40 6.46
N HIS A 43 -9.93 -19.22 5.72
CA HIS A 43 -8.68 -19.79 6.19
C HIS A 43 -7.60 -18.74 5.98
N PHE A 44 -6.91 -18.35 7.04
CA PHE A 44 -5.76 -17.48 6.92
C PHE A 44 -4.62 -18.08 7.73
N ILE A 45 -3.38 -17.70 7.42
CA ILE A 45 -2.23 -18.17 8.19
C ILE A 45 -2.18 -17.37 9.49
N ASP A 46 -2.70 -17.96 10.56
CA ASP A 46 -2.46 -17.51 11.92
C ASP A 46 -1.18 -18.16 12.48
N GLY A 47 -0.80 -17.81 13.72
CA GLY A 47 0.46 -18.29 14.31
C GLY A 47 0.44 -19.80 14.57
N SER A 48 -0.75 -20.36 14.86
CA SER A 48 -0.91 -21.80 15.08
C SER A 48 -0.74 -22.60 13.79
N ILE A 49 -1.27 -22.08 12.69
CA ILE A 49 -1.11 -22.65 11.35
C ILE A 49 0.34 -22.53 10.89
N LEU A 50 0.93 -21.35 11.03
CA LEU A 50 2.32 -21.10 10.66
C LEU A 50 3.25 -22.12 11.33
N GLU A 51 3.09 -22.32 12.63
CA GLU A 51 3.88 -23.28 13.40
C GLU A 51 3.67 -24.73 12.90
N LYS A 52 2.43 -25.21 12.95
CA LYS A 52 2.11 -26.64 12.74
C LYS A 52 2.20 -27.10 11.29
N LYS A 53 2.00 -26.18 10.33
CA LYS A 53 1.90 -26.54 8.91
C LYS A 53 3.08 -26.05 8.10
N ILE A 54 3.86 -25.10 8.59
CA ILE A 54 4.99 -24.54 7.83
C ILE A 54 6.30 -24.73 8.61
N LEU A 55 6.43 -24.12 9.78
CA LEU A 55 7.71 -24.06 10.50
C LEU A 55 8.17 -25.43 11.03
N GLN A 56 7.25 -26.29 11.46
CA GLN A 56 7.58 -27.65 11.88
C GLN A 56 8.27 -28.48 10.78
N TYR A 57 8.09 -28.13 9.50
CA TYR A 57 8.70 -28.80 8.35
C TYR A 57 10.01 -28.13 7.90
N MET A 58 10.45 -27.05 8.56
CA MET A 58 11.68 -26.32 8.29
C MET A 58 12.64 -26.38 9.50
N PRO A 59 13.11 -27.57 9.91
CA PRO A 59 13.88 -27.74 11.15
C PRO A 59 15.24 -27.03 11.14
N ARG A 60 15.74 -26.63 9.97
CA ARG A 60 17.01 -25.88 9.83
C ARG A 60 16.83 -24.36 9.85
N LEU A 61 15.60 -23.86 9.92
CA LEU A 61 15.33 -22.43 9.84
C LEU A 61 15.79 -21.72 11.12
N CYS A 62 16.88 -20.96 11.00
CA CYS A 62 17.44 -20.17 12.09
C CYS A 62 16.87 -18.76 12.13
N GLN A 63 16.55 -18.19 10.97
CA GLN A 63 15.95 -16.87 10.86
C GLN A 63 14.78 -16.88 9.90
N PHE A 64 13.63 -16.45 10.41
CA PHE A 64 12.43 -16.26 9.62
C PHE A 64 12.01 -14.80 9.68
N ASN A 65 11.74 -14.19 8.53
CA ASN A 65 11.09 -12.90 8.43
C ASN A 65 9.91 -13.06 7.49
N TYR A 66 8.79 -12.44 7.80
CA TYR A 66 7.59 -12.60 6.99
C TYR A 66 6.75 -11.34 6.90
N HIS A 67 6.00 -11.26 5.80
CA HIS A 67 4.84 -10.41 5.61
C HIS A 67 3.79 -11.25 4.90
N ILE A 68 2.75 -11.61 5.63
CA ILE A 68 1.66 -12.44 5.15
C ILE A 68 0.43 -11.57 5.08
N ARG A 69 -0.08 -11.37 3.87
CA ARG A 69 -1.34 -10.71 3.57
C ARG A 69 -2.36 -11.77 3.18
N SER A 70 -3.49 -11.81 3.86
CA SER A 70 -4.62 -12.67 3.52
C SER A 70 -5.82 -11.80 3.18
N ILE A 71 -6.41 -12.01 2.00
CA ILE A 71 -7.70 -11.43 1.63
C ILE A 71 -8.78 -12.40 2.11
N LEU A 72 -9.77 -11.87 2.83
CA LEU A 72 -10.72 -12.66 3.59
C LEU A 72 -12.15 -12.25 3.24
N LYS A 73 -13.03 -13.24 3.13
CA LYS A 73 -14.47 -13.03 2.97
C LYS A 73 -15.18 -13.33 4.29
N ASN A 74 -16.18 -12.53 4.64
CA ASN A 74 -16.97 -12.64 5.88
C ASN A 74 -16.13 -12.57 7.18
N THR A 75 -15.23 -11.60 7.29
CA THR A 75 -14.26 -11.45 8.39
C THR A 75 -14.82 -11.12 9.77
N PHE A 76 -16.13 -10.91 9.92
CA PHE A 76 -16.72 -10.39 11.16
C PHE A 76 -16.47 -11.26 12.41
N HIS A 77 -16.13 -12.53 12.24
CA HIS A 77 -15.81 -13.46 13.33
C HIS A 77 -14.32 -13.50 13.69
N ILE A 78 -13.46 -12.85 12.90
CA ILE A 78 -12.02 -12.78 13.15
C ILE A 78 -11.75 -11.48 13.90
N THR A 79 -10.97 -11.56 14.98
CA THR A 79 -10.56 -10.40 15.77
C THR A 79 -9.04 -10.31 15.81
N ILE A 80 -8.53 -9.08 15.86
CA ILE A 80 -7.09 -8.83 15.96
C ILE A 80 -6.49 -9.46 17.22
N ASN A 81 -7.23 -9.50 18.32
CA ASN A 81 -6.79 -10.13 19.57
C ASN A 81 -6.60 -11.64 19.40
N ARG A 82 -7.50 -12.31 18.68
CA ARG A 82 -7.36 -13.75 18.38
C ARG A 82 -6.12 -14.02 17.52
N ILE A 83 -5.85 -13.15 16.55
CA ILE A 83 -4.63 -13.22 15.73
C ILE A 83 -3.40 -13.08 16.62
N ARG A 84 -3.31 -12.01 17.42
CA ARG A 84 -2.19 -11.79 18.35
C ARG A 84 -1.98 -12.95 19.31
N GLN A 85 -3.06 -13.49 19.88
CA GLN A 85 -3.00 -14.66 20.77
C GLN A 85 -2.39 -15.90 20.08
N SER A 86 -2.69 -16.12 18.80
CA SER A 86 -2.15 -17.26 18.04
C SER A 86 -0.64 -17.19 17.84
N PHE A 87 -0.05 -16.00 17.91
CA PHE A 87 1.39 -15.75 17.76
C PHE A 87 2.12 -15.59 19.10
N LEU A 88 1.44 -15.68 20.26
CA LEU A 88 2.09 -15.52 21.58
C LEU A 88 3.23 -16.53 21.84
N LYS A 89 3.17 -17.70 21.19
CA LYS A 89 4.23 -18.72 21.30
C LYS A 89 5.40 -18.46 20.35
N HIS A 90 5.28 -17.47 19.48
CA HIS A 90 6.32 -17.12 18.53
C HIS A 90 7.26 -16.10 19.19
N GLU A 91 8.52 -16.46 19.35
CA GLU A 91 9.50 -15.62 20.05
C GLU A 91 9.90 -14.37 19.25
N GLN A 92 9.60 -14.34 17.95
CA GLN A 92 9.93 -13.22 17.08
C GLN A 92 8.92 -12.06 17.24
N PRO A 93 9.40 -10.80 17.35
CA PRO A 93 8.54 -9.63 17.32
C PRO A 93 7.73 -9.56 16.02
N PHE A 94 6.43 -9.30 16.16
CA PHE A 94 5.51 -9.16 15.04
C PHE A 94 4.45 -8.08 15.34
N ASP A 95 3.78 -7.61 14.30
CA ASP A 95 2.51 -6.92 14.43
C ASP A 95 1.52 -7.42 13.38
N CYS A 96 0.26 -7.02 13.53
CA CYS A 96 -0.79 -7.37 12.61
C CYS A 96 -1.83 -6.27 12.47
N VAL A 97 -2.52 -6.27 11.33
CA VAL A 97 -3.61 -5.36 11.02
C VAL A 97 -4.77 -6.18 10.50
N LEU A 98 -5.98 -5.81 10.90
CA LEU A 98 -7.21 -6.38 10.41
C LEU A 98 -8.12 -5.27 9.89
N ASP A 99 -8.28 -5.28 8.57
CA ASP A 99 -9.14 -4.36 7.84
C ASP A 99 -10.46 -5.03 7.48
N HIS A 100 -11.51 -4.20 7.47
CA HIS A 100 -12.83 -4.58 7.00
C HIS A 100 -13.25 -3.57 5.95
N PHE A 101 -13.49 -4.06 4.74
CA PHE A 101 -13.89 -3.30 3.57
C PHE A 101 -15.40 -3.44 3.34
N LYS A 102 -15.95 -2.72 2.35
CA LYS A 102 -17.33 -2.94 1.93
C LYS A 102 -17.51 -4.36 1.38
N ASN A 103 -18.76 -4.80 1.25
CA ASN A 103 -19.13 -6.11 0.69
C ASN A 103 -18.63 -7.33 1.49
N LYS A 104 -18.40 -7.17 2.80
CA LYS A 104 -17.98 -8.22 3.73
C LYS A 104 -16.60 -8.80 3.41
N TYR A 105 -15.78 -8.11 2.62
CA TYR A 105 -14.37 -8.44 2.48
C TYR A 105 -13.58 -7.80 3.60
N GLY A 106 -12.43 -8.37 3.88
CA GLY A 106 -11.45 -7.81 4.77
C GLY A 106 -10.07 -8.31 4.43
N GLN A 107 -9.10 -7.78 5.14
CA GLN A 107 -7.71 -8.13 4.94
C GLN A 107 -7.05 -8.30 6.29
N CYS A 108 -6.29 -9.38 6.43
CA CYS A 108 -5.38 -9.55 7.55
C CYS A 108 -3.95 -9.44 7.04
N GLN A 109 -3.18 -8.52 7.61
CA GLN A 109 -1.75 -8.43 7.40
C GLN A 109 -1.04 -8.82 8.69
N ILE A 110 -0.03 -9.68 8.59
CA ILE A 110 0.82 -10.09 9.72
C ILE A 110 2.27 -10.01 9.26
N TYR A 111 3.13 -9.36 10.02
CA TYR A 111 4.51 -9.15 9.61
C TYR A 111 5.48 -9.12 10.79
N SER A 112 6.71 -9.58 10.53
CA SER A 112 7.82 -9.50 11.47
C SER A 112 8.29 -8.05 11.66
N LEU A 113 8.82 -7.76 12.84
CA LEU A 113 9.45 -6.49 13.17
C LEU A 113 10.97 -6.65 13.39
N PRO A 114 11.81 -5.72 12.92
CA PRO A 114 11.47 -4.60 12.03
C PRO A 114 11.00 -5.08 10.64
N PHE A 115 10.20 -4.26 9.95
CA PHE A 115 9.70 -4.63 8.63
C PHE A 115 10.84 -4.59 7.60
N ILE A 116 11.05 -5.71 6.92
CA ILE A 116 12.14 -5.85 5.94
C ILE A 116 11.69 -5.70 4.48
N GLY A 117 10.38 -5.67 4.23
CA GLY A 117 9.84 -5.52 2.89
C GLY A 117 10.09 -4.11 2.32
N SER A 118 10.25 -4.03 1.01
CA SER A 118 10.33 -2.76 0.28
C SER A 118 8.98 -2.20 -0.14
N ARG A 119 7.91 -3.00 -0.02
CA ARG A 119 6.58 -2.71 -0.53
C ARG A 119 5.52 -2.98 0.53
N LEU A 120 4.60 -2.04 0.69
CA LEU A 120 3.38 -2.18 1.48
C LEU A 120 2.18 -1.99 0.56
N ASP A 121 1.30 -2.99 0.53
CA ASP A 121 0.16 -3.03 -0.38
C ASP A 121 -1.16 -3.05 0.35
N PHE A 122 -2.15 -2.34 -0.23
CA PHE A 122 -3.53 -2.23 0.25
C PHE A 122 -3.60 -1.79 1.72
N ILE A 123 -2.90 -0.70 2.01
CA ILE A 123 -2.85 -0.10 3.36
C ILE A 123 -4.06 0.81 3.55
N SER A 124 -4.83 0.56 4.62
CA SER A 124 -6.02 1.34 4.98
C SER A 124 -5.72 2.39 6.04
N ASN A 125 -6.72 3.20 6.42
CA ASN A 125 -6.63 4.14 7.54
C ASN A 125 -6.35 3.49 8.90
N ARG A 126 -6.51 2.17 9.04
CA ARG A 126 -6.32 1.44 10.31
C ARG A 126 -4.91 0.93 10.50
N PHE A 127 -4.06 1.04 9.48
CA PHE A 127 -2.70 0.52 9.57
C PHE A 127 -1.87 1.37 10.55
N PRO A 128 -1.16 0.76 11.51
CA PRO A 128 -0.43 1.47 12.56
C PRO A 128 0.93 1.96 12.03
N LEU A 129 0.92 2.81 11.00
CA LEU A 129 2.14 3.45 10.50
C LEU A 129 2.78 4.39 11.54
N PHE A 130 2.08 4.70 12.63
CA PHE A 130 2.28 5.90 13.43
C PHE A 130 3.00 5.68 14.76
N ASP A 131 3.12 4.43 15.23
CA ASP A 131 3.46 4.18 16.63
C ASP A 131 4.93 3.81 16.86
N ILE A 132 5.70 3.49 15.81
CA ILE A 132 7.07 2.96 15.98
C ILE A 132 8.02 3.53 14.91
N LYS A 133 8.97 4.37 15.36
CA LYS A 133 10.01 4.95 14.51
C LYS A 133 10.86 3.84 13.88
N ASN A 134 11.19 4.01 12.60
CA ASN A 134 12.05 3.11 11.80
C ASN A 134 11.50 1.71 11.50
N THR A 135 10.26 1.38 11.90
CA THR A 135 9.67 0.07 11.58
C THR A 135 9.63 -0.21 10.09
N PHE A 136 9.31 0.79 9.28
CA PHE A 136 9.11 0.66 7.83
C PHE A 136 10.23 1.35 7.01
N SER A 137 11.44 1.44 7.57
CA SER A 137 12.57 2.17 6.98
C SER A 137 13.01 1.67 5.58
N ASN A 138 12.66 0.43 5.23
CA ASN A 138 12.96 -0.16 3.92
C ASN A 138 11.86 0.07 2.87
N VAL A 139 10.70 0.57 3.26
CA VAL A 139 9.55 0.74 2.37
C VAL A 139 9.79 1.89 1.41
N THR A 140 9.70 1.59 0.12
CA THR A 140 9.85 2.53 -0.99
C THR A 140 8.63 2.56 -1.90
N ILE A 141 7.72 1.59 -1.77
CA ILE A 141 6.49 1.49 -2.54
C ILE A 141 5.30 1.33 -1.59
N LEU A 142 4.30 2.20 -1.72
CA LEU A 142 3.08 2.17 -0.93
C LEU A 142 1.85 2.20 -1.85
N LEU A 143 0.95 1.25 -1.65
CA LEU A 143 -0.39 1.26 -2.22
C LEU A 143 -1.42 1.44 -1.12
N LEU A 144 -2.14 2.56 -1.15
CA LEU A 144 -3.22 2.91 -0.23
C LEU A 144 -4.57 2.50 -0.81
N PHE A 145 -5.39 1.84 0.01
CA PHE A 145 -6.75 1.46 -0.34
C PHE A 145 -7.66 1.47 0.89
N ASP A 146 -8.76 2.21 0.82
CA ASP A 146 -9.80 2.20 1.83
C ASP A 146 -11.14 2.60 1.18
N ASP A 147 -12.10 1.69 1.15
CA ASP A 147 -13.44 1.94 0.59
C ASP A 147 -14.46 2.32 1.67
N VAL A 148 -14.05 2.40 2.94
CA VAL A 148 -14.90 2.73 4.09
C VAL A 148 -14.63 4.14 4.61
N LYS A 149 -13.36 4.59 4.63
CA LYS A 149 -12.96 5.91 5.13
C LYS A 149 -12.10 6.66 4.10
N PRO A 150 -12.30 7.99 3.95
CA PRO A 150 -11.35 8.82 3.21
C PRO A 150 -10.01 8.89 3.93
N PHE A 151 -8.92 9.13 3.19
CA PHE A 151 -7.62 9.47 3.77
C PHE A 151 -7.53 10.98 3.94
N GLU A 152 -7.58 11.48 5.17
CA GLU A 152 -7.47 12.93 5.44
C GLU A 152 -6.02 13.40 5.36
N SER A 153 -5.79 14.71 5.22
CA SER A 153 -4.44 15.28 5.07
C SER A 153 -3.44 14.85 6.15
N ILE A 154 -3.91 14.75 7.40
CA ILE A 154 -3.12 14.29 8.54
C ILE A 154 -2.62 12.85 8.36
N PHE A 155 -3.32 12.01 7.58
CA PHE A 155 -2.85 10.68 7.23
C PHE A 155 -1.59 10.76 6.35
N PHE A 156 -1.61 11.60 5.30
CA PHE A 156 -0.47 11.76 4.40
C PHE A 156 0.74 12.40 5.09
N GLU A 157 0.52 13.34 6.01
CA GLU A 157 1.60 13.89 6.85
C GLU A 157 2.32 12.78 7.62
N ARG A 158 1.55 11.87 8.20
CA ARG A 158 2.11 10.74 8.94
C ARG A 158 2.80 9.73 8.03
N VAL A 159 2.26 9.47 6.84
CA VAL A 159 2.92 8.63 5.82
C VAL A 159 4.28 9.23 5.44
N ALA A 160 4.34 10.52 5.11
CA ALA A 160 5.58 11.22 4.77
C ALA A 160 6.64 11.09 5.88
N ARG A 161 6.21 11.20 7.14
CA ARG A 161 7.09 11.05 8.31
C ARG A 161 7.58 9.62 8.52
N ALA A 162 6.69 8.64 8.40
CA ALA A 162 7.00 7.24 8.64
C ALA A 162 7.84 6.63 7.51
N LEU A 163 7.56 7.05 6.26
CA LEU A 163 8.11 6.49 5.03
C LEU A 163 8.94 7.53 4.28
N SER A 164 9.96 8.09 4.93
CA SER A 164 10.81 9.14 4.36
C SER A 164 11.50 8.76 3.05
N ARG A 165 11.65 7.46 2.75
CA ARG A 165 12.25 6.91 1.53
C ARG A 165 11.23 6.51 0.46
N LEU A 166 9.96 6.88 0.62
CA LEU A 166 8.92 6.52 -0.32
C LEU A 166 9.22 7.06 -1.72
N ARG A 167 9.26 6.17 -2.71
CA ARG A 167 9.53 6.48 -4.13
C ARG A 167 8.30 6.33 -5.01
N THR A 168 7.39 5.44 -4.64
CA THR A 168 6.15 5.20 -5.39
C THR A 168 4.96 5.19 -4.44
N LEU A 169 3.95 5.99 -4.76
CA LEU A 169 2.69 6.05 -4.04
C LEU A 169 1.55 5.85 -5.02
N GLU A 170 0.70 4.87 -4.72
CA GLU A 170 -0.56 4.64 -5.41
C GLU A 170 -1.70 4.82 -4.41
N ILE A 171 -2.74 5.54 -4.82
CA ILE A 171 -3.92 5.81 -3.99
C ILE A 171 -5.15 5.34 -4.74
N ILE A 172 -5.95 4.49 -4.09
CA ILE A 172 -7.24 4.04 -4.57
C ILE A 172 -8.26 4.36 -3.48
N ASN A 173 -8.96 5.49 -3.63
CA ASN A 173 -9.99 5.93 -2.69
C ASN A 173 -10.91 6.95 -3.36
N GLN A 174 -12.16 6.57 -3.58
CA GLN A 174 -13.17 7.43 -4.23
C GLN A 174 -14.00 8.25 -3.24
N LEU A 175 -13.71 8.18 -1.94
CA LEU A 175 -14.42 8.93 -0.91
C LEU A 175 -13.88 10.35 -0.81
N GLU A 176 -14.78 11.32 -0.77
CA GLU A 176 -14.48 12.74 -0.53
C GLU A 176 -13.81 12.93 0.83
N GLN A 177 -12.77 13.78 0.87
CA GLN A 177 -12.11 14.19 2.11
C GLN A 177 -13.03 15.13 2.88
N LYS A 178 -13.20 14.88 4.18
CA LYS A 178 -14.09 15.70 5.02
C LYS A 178 -13.36 16.89 5.60
N GLU A 179 -12.09 16.72 5.92
CA GLU A 179 -11.24 17.74 6.55
C GLU A 179 -10.45 18.46 5.46
N LYS A 180 -11.15 19.21 4.60
CA LYS A 180 -10.50 20.05 3.59
C LYS A 180 -9.59 21.04 4.31
N THR A 181 -8.32 21.08 3.93
CA THR A 181 -7.23 21.93 4.46
C THR A 181 -7.54 23.42 4.33
N THR A 182 -8.50 23.91 5.11
CA THR A 182 -8.99 25.29 4.99
C THR A 182 -8.20 26.28 5.84
N THR A 183 -7.29 25.84 6.73
CA THR A 183 -6.65 26.78 7.67
C THR A 183 -5.25 26.44 8.18
N GLN A 184 -4.71 25.24 7.99
CA GLN A 184 -3.33 24.92 8.40
C GLN A 184 -2.55 24.38 7.21
N LYS A 185 -1.59 25.18 6.70
CA LYS A 185 -0.53 24.69 5.81
C LYS A 185 0.32 23.69 6.60
N THR A 186 -0.06 22.43 6.59
CA THR A 186 0.84 21.34 6.93
C THR A 186 1.86 21.25 5.79
N ASN A 187 3.14 21.46 6.10
CA ASN A 187 4.22 21.25 5.15
C ASN A 187 4.43 19.74 5.00
N ILE A 188 3.55 19.08 4.24
CA ILE A 188 3.71 17.68 3.87
C ILE A 188 4.72 17.63 2.72
N ASP A 189 5.83 16.93 2.96
CA ASP A 189 6.94 16.82 2.02
C ASP A 189 7.22 15.34 1.72
N PHE A 190 7.22 15.00 0.43
CA PHE A 190 7.68 13.70 -0.05
C PHE A 190 8.93 13.89 -0.91
N PRO A 191 10.12 14.00 -0.28
CA PRO A 191 11.34 14.42 -0.97
C PRO A 191 11.84 13.42 -2.02
N HIS A 192 11.40 12.17 -1.95
CA HIS A 192 11.85 11.08 -2.80
C HIS A 192 10.75 10.46 -3.66
N LEU A 193 9.51 10.97 -3.57
CA LEU A 193 8.39 10.43 -4.33
C LEU A 193 8.55 10.77 -5.81
N ALA A 194 8.88 9.75 -6.59
CA ALA A 194 9.17 9.83 -8.01
C ALA A 194 7.96 9.45 -8.87
N VAL A 195 7.13 8.54 -8.38
CA VAL A 195 5.96 8.00 -9.09
C VAL A 195 4.72 8.17 -8.24
N LEU A 196 3.71 8.85 -8.79
CA LEU A 196 2.41 9.05 -8.14
C LEU A 196 1.29 8.52 -9.05
N ILE A 197 0.46 7.62 -8.51
CA ILE A 197 -0.62 6.95 -9.25
C ILE A 197 -1.97 7.26 -8.60
N LEU A 198 -2.86 7.87 -9.38
CA LEU A 198 -4.12 8.51 -9.00
C LEU A 198 -5.23 8.22 -10.02
N TYR A 199 -5.43 6.96 -10.41
CA TYR A 199 -6.47 6.61 -11.39
C TYR A 199 -7.88 6.56 -10.78
N ASP A 200 -8.03 5.87 -9.65
CA ASP A 200 -9.32 5.57 -9.04
C ASP A 200 -9.49 6.35 -7.72
N ILE A 201 -9.43 7.69 -7.84
CA ILE A 201 -9.47 8.60 -6.70
C ILE A 201 -10.61 9.61 -6.78
N HIS A 202 -11.01 10.15 -5.63
CA HIS A 202 -11.74 11.41 -5.56
C HIS A 202 -10.83 12.60 -5.96
N ILE A 203 -11.42 13.69 -6.46
CA ILE A 203 -10.64 14.86 -6.93
C ILE A 203 -9.83 15.54 -5.82
N ASP A 204 -10.29 15.48 -4.56
CA ASP A 204 -9.59 16.12 -3.45
C ASP A 204 -8.16 15.59 -3.28
N TYR A 205 -7.94 14.28 -3.48
CA TYR A 205 -6.59 13.71 -3.42
C TYR A 205 -5.68 14.26 -4.51
N ALA A 206 -6.21 14.45 -5.72
CA ALA A 206 -5.44 15.08 -6.80
C ALA A 206 -5.13 16.54 -6.47
N GLU A 207 -6.08 17.28 -5.91
CA GLU A 207 -5.86 18.66 -5.49
C GLU A 207 -4.82 18.75 -4.38
N GLU A 208 -4.91 17.90 -3.36
CA GLU A 208 -3.96 17.88 -2.26
C GLU A 208 -2.53 17.57 -2.76
N PHE A 209 -2.35 16.47 -3.51
CA PHE A 209 -1.03 16.08 -3.97
C PHE A 209 -0.45 17.03 -5.02
N LEU A 210 -1.25 17.49 -5.97
CA LEU A 210 -0.73 18.33 -7.06
C LEU A 210 -0.58 19.79 -6.64
N CYS A 211 -1.36 20.29 -5.67
CA CYS A 211 -1.38 21.72 -5.36
C CYS A 211 -0.84 22.08 -3.96
N GLN A 212 -0.86 21.15 -2.99
CA GLN A 212 -0.59 21.47 -1.58
C GLN A 212 0.64 20.75 -1.02
N ILE A 213 0.86 19.50 -1.43
CA ILE A 213 2.00 18.68 -1.00
C ILE A 213 3.24 19.03 -1.82
N HIS A 214 4.40 19.12 -1.18
CA HIS A 214 5.67 19.34 -1.88
C HIS A 214 6.22 18.02 -2.45
N LEU A 215 6.39 17.99 -3.78
CA LEU A 215 6.77 16.80 -4.56
C LEU A 215 8.01 17.04 -5.44
N PRO A 216 9.19 17.35 -4.86
CA PRO A 216 10.35 17.85 -5.61
C PRO A 216 10.99 16.84 -6.56
N ALA A 217 10.68 15.54 -6.38
CA ALA A 217 11.25 14.43 -7.13
C ALA A 217 10.25 13.79 -8.11
N LEU A 218 9.03 14.33 -8.24
CA LEU A 218 7.99 13.75 -9.08
C LEU A 218 8.40 13.78 -10.56
N ILE A 219 8.51 12.61 -11.16
CA ILE A 219 8.88 12.43 -12.58
C ILE A 219 7.81 11.67 -13.38
N GLU A 220 7.01 10.83 -12.72
CA GLU A 220 5.94 10.07 -13.34
C GLU A 220 4.62 10.32 -12.60
N LEU A 221 3.61 10.78 -13.33
CA LEU A 221 2.25 10.96 -12.86
C LEU A 221 1.31 10.07 -13.66
N ALA A 222 0.57 9.21 -12.98
CA ALA A 222 -0.52 8.46 -13.56
C ALA A 222 -1.83 8.95 -12.96
N ILE A 223 -2.76 9.46 -13.77
CA ILE A 223 -3.97 10.13 -13.26
C ILE A 223 -5.14 10.01 -14.24
N ASN A 224 -6.37 9.98 -13.72
CA ASN A 224 -7.55 10.11 -14.57
C ASN A 224 -7.53 11.45 -15.33
N LYS A 225 -7.73 11.39 -16.65
CA LYS A 225 -7.65 12.56 -17.55
C LYS A 225 -8.61 13.68 -17.17
N ASP A 226 -9.84 13.35 -16.80
CA ASP A 226 -10.87 14.34 -16.51
C ASP A 226 -10.62 15.04 -15.18
N ILE A 227 -10.08 14.31 -14.19
CA ILE A 227 -9.61 14.88 -12.93
C ILE A 227 -8.46 15.86 -13.20
N LEU A 228 -7.46 15.46 -13.99
CA LEU A 228 -6.31 16.30 -14.31
C LEU A 228 -6.73 17.62 -14.97
N LEU A 229 -7.65 17.57 -15.94
CA LEU A 229 -8.16 18.78 -16.62
C LEU A 229 -8.85 19.74 -15.65
N LYS A 230 -9.64 19.23 -14.70
CA LYS A 230 -10.26 20.05 -13.64
C LYS A 230 -9.19 20.74 -12.80
N ILE A 231 -8.20 20.01 -12.30
CA ILE A 231 -7.10 20.57 -11.49
C ILE A 231 -6.33 21.64 -12.25
N ILE A 232 -5.95 21.39 -13.51
CA ILE A 232 -5.23 22.35 -14.35
C ILE A 232 -6.02 23.65 -14.54
N SER A 233 -7.35 23.55 -14.71
CA SER A 233 -8.20 24.72 -14.91
C SER A 233 -8.39 25.58 -13.65
N GLN A 234 -8.36 24.96 -12.46
CA GLN A 234 -8.67 25.63 -11.19
C GLN A 234 -7.42 26.08 -10.42
N ASN A 235 -6.34 25.29 -10.47
CA ASN A 235 -5.16 25.44 -9.61
C ASN A 235 -3.84 25.48 -10.42
N GLN A 236 -3.85 26.21 -11.53
CA GLN A 236 -2.81 26.13 -12.57
C GLN A 236 -1.38 26.40 -12.06
N GLN A 237 -1.19 27.38 -11.16
CA GLN A 237 0.16 27.79 -10.74
C GLN A 237 0.81 26.77 -9.80
N GLN A 238 0.09 26.34 -8.75
CA GLN A 238 0.58 25.39 -7.76
C GLN A 238 0.83 24.03 -8.41
N ALA A 239 -0.14 23.55 -9.19
CA ALA A 239 0.00 22.30 -9.93
C ALA A 239 1.19 22.34 -10.90
N ARG A 240 1.45 23.47 -11.58
CA ARG A 240 2.63 23.62 -12.45
C ARG A 240 3.94 23.51 -11.69
N HIS A 241 4.01 24.06 -10.48
CA HIS A 241 5.22 24.01 -9.68
C HIS A 241 5.58 22.56 -9.31
N ASN A 242 4.64 21.84 -8.70
CA ASN A 242 4.83 20.45 -8.27
C ASN A 242 5.02 19.47 -9.45
N CYS A 243 4.39 19.76 -10.59
CA CYS A 243 4.48 18.93 -11.78
C CYS A 243 5.61 19.32 -12.74
N SER A 244 6.44 20.31 -12.39
CA SER A 244 7.41 20.91 -13.32
C SER A 244 8.47 19.94 -13.86
N LYS A 245 8.74 18.84 -13.15
CA LYS A 245 9.71 17.81 -13.52
C LYS A 245 9.06 16.52 -14.06
N VAL A 246 7.73 16.50 -14.21
CA VAL A 246 7.02 15.32 -14.73
C VAL A 246 7.46 15.11 -16.17
N ALA A 247 8.20 14.03 -16.39
CA ALA A 247 8.70 13.58 -17.67
C ALA A 247 7.84 12.47 -18.27
N ARG A 248 6.97 11.83 -17.48
CA ARG A 248 6.05 10.80 -17.96
C ARG A 248 4.66 11.01 -17.39
N LEU A 249 3.68 11.14 -18.27
CA LEU A 249 2.29 11.34 -17.91
C LEU A 249 1.44 10.20 -18.50
N LEU A 250 0.85 9.40 -17.62
CA LEU A 250 -0.05 8.31 -17.97
C LEU A 250 -1.47 8.72 -17.67
N THR A 251 -2.36 8.69 -18.66
CA THR A 251 -3.78 9.03 -18.42
C THR A 251 -4.71 7.95 -18.93
N SER A 252 -5.84 7.76 -18.26
CA SER A 252 -6.88 6.86 -18.75
C SER A 252 -7.53 7.43 -20.02
N LYS A 253 -7.78 6.59 -21.03
CA LYS A 253 -8.51 6.99 -22.25
C LYS A 253 -9.86 7.60 -21.90
N SER A 254 -10.08 8.86 -22.29
CA SER A 254 -11.40 9.53 -22.24
C SER A 254 -11.82 10.07 -23.61
N SER A 255 -13.12 10.31 -23.78
CA SER A 255 -13.73 10.74 -25.03
C SER A 255 -13.38 12.20 -25.40
N HIS A 256 -12.75 12.36 -26.56
CA HIS A 256 -12.73 13.52 -27.46
C HIS A 256 -12.46 14.97 -26.97
N GLN A 257 -11.89 15.24 -25.79
CA GLN A 257 -11.39 16.60 -25.45
C GLN A 257 -9.96 16.72 -24.87
N SER A 258 -9.29 17.77 -25.37
CA SER A 258 -8.14 18.58 -24.89
C SER A 258 -6.78 17.94 -24.54
N VAL A 259 -6.26 17.05 -25.39
CA VAL A 259 -4.82 16.69 -25.35
C VAL A 259 -3.91 17.93 -25.41
N ASP A 260 -4.32 18.97 -26.14
CA ASP A 260 -3.54 20.21 -26.27
C ASP A 260 -3.38 20.99 -24.96
N THR A 261 -4.42 21.01 -24.12
CA THR A 261 -4.35 21.68 -22.81
C THR A 261 -3.35 20.96 -21.90
N ILE A 262 -3.38 19.64 -21.91
CA ILE A 262 -2.45 18.80 -21.15
C ILE A 262 -1.02 18.98 -21.67
N ARG A 263 -0.80 18.94 -22.99
CA ARG A 263 0.52 19.16 -23.59
C ARG A 263 1.10 20.54 -23.29
N LYS A 264 0.27 21.58 -23.26
CA LYS A 264 0.71 22.93 -22.83
C LYS A 264 1.12 22.99 -21.37
N PHE A 265 0.52 22.15 -20.53
CA PHE A 265 0.83 22.08 -19.10
C PHE A 265 2.06 21.22 -18.82
N PHE A 266 2.23 20.13 -19.57
CA PHE A 266 3.34 19.17 -19.48
C PHE A 266 4.15 19.13 -20.79
N PRO A 267 4.85 20.21 -21.16
CA PRO A 267 5.47 20.31 -22.48
C PRO A 267 6.63 19.32 -22.71
N GLN A 268 7.20 18.78 -21.63
CA GLN A 268 8.34 17.86 -21.67
C GLN A 268 7.95 16.41 -21.37
N ALA A 269 6.68 16.12 -21.10
CA ALA A 269 6.27 14.79 -20.69
C ALA A 269 6.00 13.88 -21.89
N ASP A 270 6.53 12.67 -21.84
CA ASP A 270 6.08 11.55 -22.65
C ASP A 270 4.66 11.19 -22.22
N TYR A 271 3.72 11.41 -23.14
CA TYR A 271 2.30 11.19 -22.91
C TYR A 271 1.89 9.80 -23.42
N CYS A 272 1.37 8.96 -22.53
CA CYS A 272 0.81 7.66 -22.89
C CYS A 272 -0.67 7.58 -22.48
N GLU A 273 -1.49 7.04 -23.38
CA GLU A 273 -2.93 6.76 -23.19
C GLU A 273 -3.23 5.27 -23.07
#